data_AF-A0A963CUX6-F1
#
_entry.id   AF-A0A963CUX6-F1
#
_cell.length_a   1.000
_cell.length_b   1.000
_cell.length_c   1.000
_cell.angle_alpha   90.00
_cell.angle_beta   90.00
_cell.angle_gamma   90.00
#
_symmetry.space_group_name_H-M   'P 1'
#
loop_
_entity.id
_entity.type
_entity.pdbx_description
1 polymer ?
#
loop_
_entity_poly.entity_id
_entity_poly.type
_entity_poly.pdbx_seq_one_letter_code
_entity_poly.pdbx_strand_id
1 'polypeptide(L)'
;MMNVKTCMLAVALVPLLGACASSTGRLDSRFGESVATLQAQQTADPAAPLRNRDRMVTGFEAKTASAAVDRYYKSFEKPQKPVNILNIGFGQRSSP
;
A
#
# COMPACT_ATOMS: atom_id res chain seq x y z
N MET A 1 1.92 57.18 5.25
CA MET A 1 2.06 56.79 3.83
C MET A 1 2.98 55.59 3.76
N MET A 2 2.43 54.40 3.48
CA MET A 2 3.21 53.16 3.37
C MET A 2 4.08 53.25 2.12
N ASN A 3 5.38 53.02 2.27
CA ASN A 3 6.38 53.23 1.22
C ASN A 3 6.18 52.20 0.09
N VAL A 4 6.10 52.65 -1.17
CA VAL A 4 5.91 51.74 -2.33
C VAL A 4 6.96 50.63 -2.40
N LYS A 5 8.15 50.91 -1.86
CA LYS A 5 9.28 49.99 -1.72
C LYS A 5 8.99 48.83 -0.75
N THR A 6 8.32 49.10 0.38
CA THR A 6 7.96 48.05 1.35
C THR A 6 6.83 47.16 0.83
N CYS A 7 5.90 47.70 0.03
CA CYS A 7 4.89 46.88 -0.66
C CYS A 7 5.52 45.94 -1.70
N MET A 8 6.51 46.42 -2.45
CA MET A 8 7.19 45.61 -3.47
C MET A 8 7.99 44.46 -2.85
N LEU A 9 8.65 44.71 -1.71
CA LEU A 9 9.35 43.68 -0.94
C LEU A 9 8.39 42.62 -0.40
N ALA A 10 7.22 43.04 0.10
CA ALA A 10 6.21 42.13 0.63
C ALA A 10 5.64 41.19 -0.45
N VAL A 11 5.34 41.72 -1.64
CA VAL A 11 4.84 40.92 -2.78
C VAL A 11 5.89 39.92 -3.28
N ALA A 12 7.17 40.31 -3.27
CA ALA A 12 8.26 39.42 -3.64
C ALA A 12 8.45 38.27 -2.64
N LEU A 13 8.07 38.46 -1.37
CA LEU A 13 8.22 37.43 -0.33
C LEU A 13 7.13 36.35 -0.38
N VAL A 14 5.90 36.67 -0.83
CA VAL A 14 4.77 35.74 -0.92
C VAL A 14 5.08 34.41 -1.65
N PRO A 15 5.69 34.39 -2.84
CA PRO A 15 6.00 33.14 -3.54
C PRO A 15 7.08 32.30 -2.83
N LEU A 16 7.94 32.90 -2.01
CA LEU A 16 8.92 32.14 -1.22
C LEU A 16 8.24 31.32 -0.11
N LEU A 17 7.10 31.76 0.42
CA LEU A 17 6.32 30.98 1.41
C LEU A 17 5.53 29.84 0.74
N GLY A 18 5.08 30.02 -0.50
CA GLY A 18 4.36 28.98 -1.25
C GLY A 18 5.22 27.79 -1.67
N ALA A 19 6.55 27.95 -1.73
CA ALA A 19 7.49 26.87 -2.04
C ALA A 19 7.55 25.79 -0.93
N CYS A 20 7.21 26.15 0.31
CA CYS A 20 7.15 25.20 1.44
C CYS A 20 5.86 24.38 1.45
N ALA A 21 4.79 24.84 0.79
CA ALA A 21 3.59 24.05 0.50
C ALA A 21 3.85 23.17 -0.74
N SER A 22 4.96 22.42 -0.69
CA SER A 22 5.46 21.58 -1.76
C SER A 22 4.34 20.69 -2.29
N SER A 23 3.96 20.95 -3.54
CA SER A 23 2.93 20.28 -4.32
C SER A 23 2.83 18.77 -4.01
N THR A 24 1.85 18.40 -3.20
CA THR A 24 1.48 16.99 -2.97
C THR A 24 1.02 16.34 -4.26
N GLY A 25 0.66 17.10 -5.30
CA GLY A 25 0.17 16.59 -6.58
C GLY A 25 1.11 15.59 -7.27
N ARG A 26 2.43 15.69 -7.08
CA ARG A 26 3.38 14.69 -7.63
C ARG A 26 3.33 13.35 -6.86
N LEU A 27 3.11 13.38 -5.55
CA LEU A 27 2.96 12.19 -4.72
C LEU A 27 1.58 11.57 -4.88
N ASP A 28 0.53 12.40 -4.90
CA ASP A 28 -0.86 11.98 -5.07
C ASP A 28 -1.09 11.35 -6.44
N SER A 29 -0.50 11.90 -7.51
CA SER A 29 -0.60 11.32 -8.86
C SER A 29 0.09 9.97 -9.03
N ARG A 30 1.04 9.64 -8.14
CA ARG A 30 1.85 8.41 -8.19
C ARG A 30 1.46 7.43 -7.08
N PHE A 31 0.42 7.76 -6.32
CA PHE A 31 -0.06 6.92 -5.23
C PHE A 31 -0.51 5.56 -5.77
N GLY A 32 0.07 4.48 -5.24
CA GLY A 32 -0.24 3.11 -5.64
C GLY A 32 0.52 2.58 -6.86
N GLU A 33 1.34 3.39 -7.54
CA GLU A 33 2.10 2.92 -8.72
C GLU A 33 3.06 1.77 -8.37
N SER A 34 3.72 1.83 -7.22
CA SER A 34 4.61 0.75 -6.75
C SER A 34 3.85 -0.55 -6.52
N VAL A 35 2.68 -0.49 -5.89
CA VAL A 35 1.82 -1.67 -5.62
C VAL A 35 1.28 -2.23 -6.93
N ALA A 36 0.80 -1.38 -7.84
CA ALA A 36 0.34 -1.81 -9.16
C ALA A 36 1.46 -2.49 -9.97
N THR A 37 2.68 -1.94 -9.90
CA THR A 37 3.86 -2.52 -10.55
C THR A 37 4.22 -3.88 -9.96
N LEU A 38 4.25 -3.97 -8.62
CA LEU A 38 4.52 -5.23 -7.93
C LEU A 38 3.44 -6.27 -8.24
N GLN A 39 2.17 -5.89 -8.24
CA GLN A 39 1.07 -6.78 -8.60
C GLN A 39 1.23 -7.29 -10.03
N ALA A 40 1.58 -6.44 -10.99
CA ALA A 40 1.83 -6.85 -12.37
C ALA A 40 3.00 -7.85 -12.47
N GLN A 41 4.05 -7.67 -11.68
CA GLN A 41 5.19 -8.61 -11.61
C GLN A 41 4.85 -9.92 -10.89
N GLN A 42 3.97 -9.87 -9.89
CA GLN A 42 3.53 -11.04 -9.11
C GLN A 42 2.42 -11.83 -9.81
N THR A 43 1.74 -11.23 -10.78
CA THR A 43 0.68 -11.90 -11.53
C THR A 43 1.29 -12.83 -12.57
N ALA A 44 1.29 -14.13 -12.27
CA ALA A 44 1.85 -15.16 -13.15
C ALA A 44 1.18 -15.22 -14.54
N ASP A 45 -0.12 -14.93 -14.61
CA ASP A 45 -0.85 -14.86 -15.87
C ASP A 45 -2.01 -13.86 -15.80
N PRO A 46 -1.87 -12.65 -16.37
CA PRO A 46 -2.91 -11.63 -16.36
C PRO A 46 -4.12 -11.98 -17.26
N ALA A 47 -3.97 -12.89 -18.22
CA ALA A 47 -5.03 -13.31 -19.14
C ALA A 47 -5.79 -14.55 -18.63
N ALA A 48 -5.39 -15.14 -17.50
CA ALA A 48 -6.04 -16.30 -16.91
C ALA A 48 -7.56 -16.11 -16.70
N PRO A 49 -8.08 -14.95 -16.26
CA PRO A 49 -9.52 -14.76 -16.11
C PRO A 49 -10.27 -14.85 -17.44
N LEU A 50 -9.71 -14.30 -18.53
CA LEU A 50 -10.32 -14.35 -19.87
C LEU A 50 -10.26 -15.76 -20.46
N ARG A 51 -9.12 -16.44 -20.30
CA ARG A 51 -8.91 -17.79 -20.85
C ARG A 51 -9.71 -18.87 -20.10
N ASN A 52 -10.01 -18.65 -18.83
CA ASN A 52 -10.76 -19.58 -17.99
C ASN A 52 -12.20 -19.16 -17.72
N ARG A 53 -12.76 -18.19 -18.46
CA ARG A 53 -14.13 -17.67 -18.25
C ARG A 53 -15.19 -18.76 -18.15
N ASP A 54 -15.12 -19.73 -19.04
CA ASP A 54 -16.11 -20.81 -19.15
C ASP A 54 -15.63 -22.10 -18.47
N ARG A 55 -14.42 -22.08 -17.88
CA ARG A 55 -13.88 -23.21 -17.14
C ARG A 55 -14.37 -23.13 -15.70
N MET A 56 -15.31 -24.01 -15.34
CA MET A 56 -15.61 -24.28 -13.94
C MET A 56 -14.30 -24.72 -13.24
N VAL A 57 -14.02 -24.26 -12.02
CA VAL A 57 -12.81 -24.67 -11.27
C VAL A 57 -12.88 -26.17 -10.96
N THR A 58 -12.44 -27.00 -11.89
CA THR A 58 -12.26 -28.43 -11.71
C THR A 58 -10.93 -28.64 -11.02
N GLY A 59 -10.87 -28.35 -9.71
CA GLY A 59 -9.59 -28.30 -9.02
C GLY A 59 -9.61 -28.21 -7.51
N PHE A 60 -10.78 -28.21 -6.86
CA PHE A 60 -10.82 -28.59 -5.46
C PHE A 60 -10.75 -30.11 -5.40
N GLU A 61 -9.55 -30.67 -5.54
CA GLU A 61 -9.35 -32.10 -5.37
C GLU A 61 -9.89 -32.51 -4.01
N ALA A 62 -10.65 -33.61 -3.93
CA ALA A 62 -11.28 -34.06 -2.70
C ALA A 62 -10.26 -34.20 -1.53
N LYS A 63 -9.00 -34.50 -1.85
CA LYS A 63 -7.91 -34.55 -0.87
C LYS A 63 -7.49 -33.18 -0.34
N THR A 64 -7.50 -32.15 -1.18
CA THR A 64 -7.25 -30.76 -0.75
C THR A 64 -8.40 -30.26 0.11
N ALA A 65 -9.63 -30.65 -0.26
CA ALA A 65 -10.83 -30.38 0.54
C ALA A 65 -10.72 -30.97 1.95
N SER A 66 -10.42 -32.27 2.03
CA SER A 66 -10.30 -32.96 3.32
C SER A 66 -9.13 -32.39 4.13
N ALA A 67 -7.98 -32.13 3.51
CA ALA A 67 -6.83 -31.55 4.19
C ALA A 67 -7.11 -30.14 4.75
N ALA A 68 -7.94 -29.34 4.08
CA ALA A 68 -8.35 -28.03 4.60
C ALA A 68 -9.21 -28.18 5.87
N VAL A 69 -10.16 -29.11 5.86
CA VAL A 69 -11.01 -29.42 7.03
C VAL A 69 -10.17 -30.01 8.17
N ASP A 70 -9.27 -30.94 7.88
CA ASP A 70 -8.34 -31.51 8.87
C ASP A 70 -7.46 -30.46 9.53
N ARG A 71 -6.93 -29.51 8.75
CA ARG A 71 -6.13 -28.40 9.28
C ARG A 71 -6.97 -27.48 10.17
N TYR A 72 -8.22 -27.23 9.80
CA TYR A 72 -9.14 -26.47 10.64
C TYR A 72 -9.30 -27.14 12.01
N TYR A 73 -9.59 -28.44 12.07
CA TYR A 73 -9.69 -29.16 13.35
C TYR A 73 -8.38 -29.17 14.14
N LYS A 74 -7.25 -29.45 13.49
CA LYS A 74 -5.93 -29.44 14.14
C LYS A 74 -5.52 -28.09 14.71
N SER A 75 -6.05 -26.98 14.16
CA SER A 75 -5.77 -25.64 14.69
C SER A 75 -6.34 -25.43 16.10
N PHE A 76 -7.38 -26.18 16.47
CA PHE A 76 -7.96 -26.16 17.83
C PHE A 76 -7.28 -27.15 18.78
N GLU A 77 -6.68 -28.22 18.26
CA GLU A 77 -5.93 -29.19 19.08
C GLU A 77 -4.59 -28.64 19.59
N LYS A 78 -3.95 -27.77 18.79
CA LYS A 78 -2.68 -27.13 19.15
C LYS A 78 -2.84 -25.62 19.03
N PRO A 79 -3.16 -24.91 20.14
CA PRO A 79 -3.11 -23.46 20.16
C PRO A 79 -1.75 -23.03 19.62
N GLN A 80 -1.74 -22.15 18.62
CA GLN A 80 -0.48 -21.68 18.04
C GLN A 80 0.38 -21.12 19.18
N LYS A 81 1.60 -21.63 19.32
CA LYS A 81 2.54 -21.15 20.33
C LYS A 81 2.66 -19.64 20.16
N PRO A 82 2.59 -18.84 21.24
CA PRO A 82 2.72 -17.40 21.12
C PRO A 82 4.03 -17.10 20.40
N VAL A 83 3.92 -16.54 19.21
CA VAL A 83 5.06 -16.06 18.45
C VAL A 83 5.51 -14.76 19.10
N ASN A 84 6.71 -14.75 19.69
CA ASN A 84 7.32 -13.51 20.18
C ASN A 84 7.68 -12.65 18.98
N ILE A 85 6.76 -11.78 18.57
CA ILE A 85 6.99 -10.80 17.52
C ILE A 85 7.86 -9.69 18.10
N LEU A 86 9.13 -9.66 17.71
CA LEU A 86 10.03 -8.54 17.96
C LEU A 86 9.73 -7.45 16.92
N ASN A 87 8.89 -6.49 17.28
CA ASN A 87 8.62 -5.34 16.43
C ASN A 87 9.79 -4.34 16.55
N ILE A 88 10.80 -4.45 15.68
CA ILE A 88 11.86 -3.43 15.59
C ILE A 88 11.28 -2.26 14.79
N GLY A 89 10.84 -1.22 15.51
CA GLY A 89 10.36 0.02 14.91
C GLY A 89 11.50 0.83 14.31
N PHE A 90 11.59 0.87 12.98
CA PHE A 90 12.39 1.87 12.26
C PHE A 90 11.46 2.97 11.73
N GLY A 91 11.72 4.22 12.11
CA GLY A 91 10.98 5.39 11.63
C GLY A 91 10.41 6.21 12.79
N GLN A 92 11.27 6.90 13.53
CA GLN A 92 11.53 8.33 13.36
C GLN A 92 10.30 9.20 13.66
N ARG A 93 10.38 9.78 14.84
CA ARG A 93 9.51 10.78 15.43
C ARG A 93 9.28 11.96 14.48
N SER A 94 8.02 12.33 14.30
CA SER A 94 7.63 13.72 14.07
C SER A 94 6.39 14.02 14.93
N SER A 95 6.65 14.68 16.05
CA SER A 95 5.66 15.58 16.66
C SER A 95 5.55 16.82 15.74
N PRO A 96 4.39 17.49 15.65
CA PRO A 96 4.35 18.83 15.05
C PRO A 96 5.25 19.80 15.79
#